data_AF-A0A9D9RVP6-F1
#
_entry.id   AF-A0A9D9RVP6-F1
#
_cell.length_a   1.000
_cell.length_b   1.000
_cell.length_c   1.000
_cell.angle_alpha   90.00
_cell.angle_beta   90.00
_cell.angle_gamma   90.00
#
_symmetry.space_group_name_H-M   'P 1'
#
loop_
_entity.id
_entity.type
_entity.pdbx_description
1 polymer ?
#
loop_
_entity_poly.entity_id
_entity_poly.type
_entity_poly.pdbx_seq_one_letter_code
_entity_poly.pdbx_strand_id
1 'polypeptide(L)'
;RLVAVRSKTGALILDDTYNASPESMLAALNLLDEMDGRKIAVLGDMLELGPYERQGHEMVGLRAAQVAKTLLTLGPRARVIADAARRAGMRSSHILEFEESEPILEWLSKNLTDKDAVLIKGSHGLRMDRITAALEVKS
;
A
#
# COMPACT_ATOMS: atom_id res chain seq x y z
N ARG A 1 14.04 2.93 -1.20
CA ARG A 1 14.42 2.92 -2.64
C ARG A 1 13.42 1.99 -3.27
N LEU A 2 12.71 2.44 -4.29
CA LEU A 2 11.74 1.62 -4.97
C LEU A 2 12.42 0.46 -5.70
N VAL A 3 11.93 -0.76 -5.49
CA VAL A 3 12.38 -1.98 -6.18
C VAL A 3 11.16 -2.66 -6.79
N ALA A 4 11.29 -3.11 -8.03
CA ALA A 4 10.26 -3.87 -8.72
C ALA A 4 10.65 -5.35 -8.76
N VAL A 5 9.78 -6.22 -8.25
CA VAL A 5 9.99 -7.68 -8.19
C VAL A 5 8.74 -8.43 -8.64
N ARG A 6 8.87 -9.74 -8.87
CA ARG A 6 7.74 -10.61 -9.21
C ARG A 6 7.39 -11.52 -8.04
N SER A 7 6.10 -11.61 -7.72
CA SER A 7 5.61 -12.57 -6.73
C SER A 7 5.61 -14.00 -7.29
N LYS A 8 5.41 -14.98 -6.41
CA LYS A 8 5.19 -16.40 -6.81
C LYS A 8 4.01 -16.59 -7.76
N THR A 9 3.03 -15.69 -7.74
CA THR A 9 1.86 -15.73 -8.63
C THR A 9 2.07 -14.96 -9.93
N GLY A 10 3.22 -14.32 -10.13
CA GLY A 10 3.53 -13.50 -11.30
C GLY A 10 3.16 -12.01 -11.17
N ALA A 11 2.50 -11.61 -10.07
CA ALA A 11 2.16 -10.22 -9.80
C ALA A 11 3.40 -9.33 -9.78
N LEU A 12 3.27 -8.10 -10.27
CA LEU A 12 4.30 -7.08 -10.12
C LEU A 12 4.20 -6.47 -8.72
N ILE A 13 5.29 -6.50 -7.96
CA ILE A 13 5.37 -5.86 -6.65
C ILE A 13 6.33 -4.67 -6.74
N LEU A 14 5.84 -3.49 -6.35
CA LEU A 14 6.60 -2.26 -6.20
C LEU A 14 6.86 -2.07 -4.69
N ASP A 15 8.04 -2.45 -4.23
CA ASP A 15 8.46 -2.24 -2.84
C ASP A 15 9.10 -0.87 -2.69
N ASP A 16 8.52 0.01 -1.87
CA ASP A 16 9.19 1.25 -1.44
C ASP A 16 9.13 1.45 0.10
N THR A 17 9.42 0.39 0.85
CA THR A 17 9.27 0.30 2.33
C THR A 17 10.34 1.02 3.16
N TYR A 18 11.10 1.96 2.56
CA TYR A 18 12.20 2.65 3.26
C TYR A 18 11.82 4.06 3.74
N ASN A 19 11.04 4.81 2.94
CA ASN A 19 10.60 6.16 3.26
C ASN A 19 9.08 6.26 3.10
N ALA A 20 8.41 7.02 3.96
CA ALA A 20 6.97 7.23 3.90
C ALA A 20 6.61 8.68 4.25
N SER A 21 7.16 9.63 3.50
CA SER A 21 6.61 10.99 3.48
C SER A 21 5.37 11.05 2.56
N PRO A 22 4.43 11.98 2.78
CA PRO A 22 3.26 12.16 1.91
C PRO A 22 3.64 12.31 0.43
N GLU A 23 4.66 13.10 0.11
CA GLU A 23 5.13 13.32 -1.27
C GLU A 23 5.62 12.00 -1.89
N SER A 24 6.40 11.22 -1.14
CA SER A 24 6.89 9.94 -1.61
C SER A 24 5.75 8.94 -1.83
N MET A 25 4.73 8.93 -0.97
CA MET A 25 3.55 8.06 -1.09
C MET A 25 2.73 8.41 -2.34
N LEU A 26 2.53 9.71 -2.59
CA LEU A 26 1.85 10.19 -3.79
C LEU A 26 2.61 9.83 -5.07
N ALA A 27 3.93 9.99 -5.08
CA ALA A 27 4.76 9.60 -6.22
C ALA A 27 4.67 8.09 -6.50
N ALA A 28 4.70 7.26 -5.46
CA ALA A 28 4.57 5.81 -5.61
C ALA A 28 3.16 5.40 -6.10
N LEU A 29 2.10 6.08 -5.65
CA LEU A 29 0.74 5.89 -6.17
C LEU A 29 0.63 6.33 -7.63
N ASN A 30 1.30 7.40 -8.05
CA ASN A 30 1.35 7.80 -9.46
C ASN A 30 2.01 6.74 -10.33
N LEU A 31 3.13 6.16 -9.86
CA LEU A 31 3.76 5.05 -10.57
C LEU A 31 2.83 3.83 -10.65
N LEU A 32 2.14 3.47 -9.57
CA LEU A 32 1.15 2.39 -9.59
C LEU A 32 0.02 2.67 -10.61
N ASP A 33 -0.35 3.93 -10.81
CA ASP A 33 -1.38 4.33 -11.77
C ASP A 33 -0.98 4.10 -13.22
N GLU A 34 0.31 4.14 -13.52
CA GLU A 34 0.86 3.83 -14.84
C GLU A 34 0.95 2.32 -15.11
N MET A 35 0.76 1.47 -14.09
CA MET A 35 0.83 0.02 -14.24
C MET A 35 -0.46 -0.56 -14.83
N ASP A 36 -0.30 -1.60 -15.65
CA ASP A 36 -1.40 -2.40 -16.17
C ASP A 36 -2.00 -3.34 -15.13
N GLY A 37 -3.24 -3.74 -15.36
CA GLY A 37 -3.93 -4.76 -14.56
C GLY A 37 -4.64 -4.22 -13.31
N ARG A 38 -4.92 -5.10 -12.35
CA ARG A 38 -5.60 -4.72 -11.11
C ARG A 38 -4.57 -4.15 -10.12
N LYS A 39 -4.76 -2.87 -9.80
CA LYS A 39 -3.90 -2.10 -8.89
C LYS A 39 -4.30 -2.33 -7.44
N ILE A 40 -3.34 -2.74 -6.61
CA ILE A 40 -3.52 -2.96 -5.17
C ILE A 40 -2.51 -2.08 -4.43
N ALA A 41 -2.96 -1.30 -3.44
CA ALA A 41 -2.08 -0.50 -2.61
C ALA A 41 -2.07 -1.04 -1.18
N VAL A 42 -0.88 -1.31 -0.64
CA VAL A 42 -0.63 -1.71 0.74
C VAL A 42 0.12 -0.57 1.42
N LEU A 43 -0.60 0.24 2.19
CA LEU A 43 -0.11 1.53 2.70
C LEU A 43 -0.05 1.55 4.23
N GLY A 44 1.14 1.75 4.78
CA GLY A 44 1.37 1.83 6.22
C GLY A 44 1.40 3.26 6.77
N ASP A 45 1.44 3.36 8.10
CA ASP A 45 1.67 4.61 8.83
C ASP A 45 2.86 5.39 8.27
N MET A 46 2.65 6.70 8.13
CA MET A 46 3.71 7.70 7.98
C MET A 46 4.04 8.26 9.36
N LEU A 47 5.32 8.28 9.72
CA LEU A 47 5.79 8.73 11.04
C LEU A 47 6.45 10.11 10.94
N GLU A 48 6.65 10.75 12.10
CA GLU A 48 7.43 11.99 12.23
C GLU A 48 6.89 13.21 11.44
N LEU A 49 5.61 13.20 11.07
CA LEU A 49 4.97 14.31 10.35
C LEU A 49 4.55 15.49 11.25
N GLY A 50 4.62 15.30 12.57
CA GLY A 50 4.23 16.31 13.55
C GLY A 50 2.77 16.79 13.33
N PRO A 51 2.52 18.11 13.28
CA PRO A 51 1.17 18.65 13.07
C PRO A 51 0.49 18.23 11.75
N TYR A 52 1.28 17.84 10.75
CA TYR A 52 0.78 17.50 9.41
C TYR A 52 0.39 16.03 9.26
N GLU A 53 0.50 15.24 10.33
CA GLU A 53 0.25 13.79 10.29
C GLU A 53 -1.09 13.44 9.68
N ARG A 54 -2.17 14.03 10.20
CA ARG A 54 -3.53 13.77 9.70
C ARG A 54 -3.67 14.18 8.24
N GLN A 55 -3.26 15.40 7.89
CA GLN A 55 -3.37 15.92 6.53
C GLN A 55 -2.59 15.08 5.51
N GLY A 56 -1.37 14.64 5.88
CA GLY A 56 -0.56 13.77 5.04
C GLY A 56 -1.26 12.44 4.73
N HIS A 57 -1.78 11.76 5.76
CA HIS A 57 -2.52 10.51 5.56
C HIS A 57 -3.81 10.72 4.76
N GLU A 58 -4.51 11.84 4.95
CA GLU A 58 -5.69 12.16 4.15
C GLU A 58 -5.37 12.34 2.68
N MET A 59 -4.33 13.11 2.34
CA MET A 59 -3.89 13.31 0.95
C MET A 59 -3.58 11.98 0.26
N VAL A 60 -2.91 11.07 0.97
CA VAL A 60 -2.58 9.74 0.46
C VAL A 60 -3.84 8.90 0.24
N GLY A 61 -4.80 8.94 1.17
CA GLY A 61 -6.06 8.20 1.03
C GLY A 61 -6.92 8.70 -0.13
N LEU A 62 -6.98 10.02 -0.34
CA LEU A 62 -7.67 10.61 -1.49
C LEU A 62 -7.06 10.14 -2.82
N ARG A 63 -5.72 10.10 -2.91
CA ARG A 63 -5.04 9.60 -4.12
C ARG A 63 -5.24 8.09 -4.29
N ALA A 64 -5.15 7.31 -3.22
CA ALA A 64 -5.34 5.87 -3.27
C ALA A 64 -6.72 5.49 -3.84
N ALA A 65 -7.78 6.22 -3.48
CA ALA A 65 -9.12 6.01 -4.03
C ALA A 65 -9.25 6.24 -5.55
N GLN A 66 -8.38 7.07 -6.13
CA GLN A 66 -8.36 7.33 -7.57
C GLN A 66 -7.59 6.25 -8.35
N VAL A 67 -6.62 5.61 -7.71
CA VAL A 67 -5.65 4.72 -8.37
C VAL A 67 -5.96 3.26 -8.12
N ALA A 68 -6.14 2.88 -6.85
CA ALA A 68 -6.17 1.49 -6.44
C ALA A 68 -7.57 0.89 -6.56
N LYS A 69 -7.64 -0.34 -7.07
CA LYS A 69 -8.86 -1.13 -7.00
C LYS A 69 -9.12 -1.62 -5.58
N THR A 70 -8.06 -2.00 -4.87
CA THR A 70 -8.08 -2.48 -3.47
C THR A 70 -7.03 -1.74 -2.66
N LEU A 71 -7.40 -1.29 -1.47
CA LEU A 71 -6.53 -0.62 -0.51
C LEU A 71 -6.44 -1.47 0.77
N LEU A 72 -5.23 -1.84 1.15
CA LEU A 72 -4.90 -2.46 2.43
C LEU A 72 -4.11 -1.44 3.24
N THR A 73 -4.53 -1.14 4.46
CA THR A 73 -3.78 -0.23 5.35
C THR A 73 -3.17 -0.97 6.52
N LEU A 74 -1.97 -0.56 6.93
CA LEU A 74 -1.26 -1.15 8.08
C LEU A 74 -0.91 -0.10 9.14
N GLY A 75 -1.44 -0.28 10.34
CA GLY A 75 -1.13 0.55 11.50
C GLY A 75 -2.25 1.51 11.88
N PRO A 76 -2.19 2.03 13.13
CA PRO A 76 -3.27 2.85 13.70
C PRO A 76 -3.46 4.19 12.97
N ARG A 77 -2.40 4.79 12.41
CA ARG A 77 -2.47 6.10 11.74
C ARG A 77 -2.95 5.95 10.30
N ALA A 78 -2.68 4.81 9.66
CA ALA A 78 -3.11 4.47 8.33
C ALA A 78 -4.64 4.34 8.21
N ARG A 79 -5.39 4.24 9.32
CA ARG A 79 -6.85 4.38 9.34
C ARG A 79 -7.32 5.70 8.71
N VAL A 80 -6.55 6.77 8.86
CA VAL A 80 -6.85 8.07 8.23
C VAL A 80 -6.78 7.97 6.70
N ILE A 81 -5.89 7.13 6.15
CA ILE A 81 -5.82 6.84 4.71
C ILE A 81 -7.11 6.13 4.28
N ALA A 82 -7.51 5.08 5.00
CA ALA A 82 -8.72 4.31 4.72
C ALA A 82 -9.97 5.20 4.75
N ASP A 83 -10.11 6.04 5.78
CA ASP A 83 -11.26 6.95 5.92
C ASP A 83 -11.30 8.01 4.82
N ALA A 84 -10.15 8.57 4.44
CA ALA A 84 -10.08 9.51 3.33
C ALA A 84 -10.45 8.84 2.00
N ALA A 85 -10.01 7.60 1.77
CA ALA A 85 -10.37 6.84 0.58
C ALA A 85 -11.88 6.55 0.52
N ARG A 86 -12.51 6.20 1.64
CA ARG A 86 -13.98 6.04 1.75
C ARG A 86 -14.71 7.32 1.38
N ARG A 87 -14.30 8.44 1.96
CA ARG A 87 -14.91 9.76 1.68
C ARG A 87 -14.73 10.19 0.22
N ALA A 88 -13.66 9.75 -0.43
CA ALA A 88 -13.43 9.96 -1.87
C ALA A 88 -14.24 9.01 -2.78
N GLY A 89 -15.07 8.13 -2.22
CA GLY A 89 -15.99 7.27 -2.98
C GLY A 89 -15.47 5.85 -3.24
N MET A 90 -14.31 5.46 -2.70
CA MET A 90 -13.85 4.07 -2.77
C MET A 90 -14.78 3.19 -1.92
N ARG A 91 -15.28 2.10 -2.52
CA ARG A 91 -16.21 1.18 -1.85
C ARG A 91 -15.57 0.58 -0.62
N SER A 92 -16.28 0.59 0.52
CA SER A 92 -15.78 0.01 1.77
C SER A 92 -15.37 -1.46 1.64
N SER A 93 -15.99 -2.22 0.75
CA SER A 93 -15.62 -3.63 0.47
C SER A 93 -14.26 -3.80 -0.20
N HIS A 94 -13.63 -2.73 -0.69
CA HIS A 94 -12.29 -2.73 -1.28
C HIS A 94 -11.23 -2.13 -0.35
N ILE A 95 -11.61 -1.74 0.87
CA ILE A 95 -10.73 -1.13 1.85
C ILE A 95 -10.64 -2.08 3.04
N LEU A 96 -9.44 -2.56 3.30
CA LEU A 96 -9.14 -3.51 4.38
C LEU A 96 -8.11 -2.86 5.30
N GLU A 97 -8.40 -2.83 6.60
CA GLU A 97 -7.55 -2.19 7.59
C GLU A 97 -6.96 -3.24 8.53
N PHE A 98 -5.67 -3.14 8.79
CA PHE A 98 -4.93 -4.09 9.60
C PHE A 98 -4.02 -3.37 10.59
N GLU A 99 -3.78 -3.99 11.74
CA GLU A 99 -2.78 -3.55 12.71
C GLU A 99 -1.49 -4.38 12.62
N GLU A 100 -1.55 -5.56 12.00
CA GLU A 100 -0.45 -6.52 11.85
C GLU A 100 -0.24 -6.90 10.38
N SER A 101 0.98 -7.30 10.05
CA SER A 101 1.40 -7.59 8.67
C SER A 101 0.97 -8.98 8.18
N GLU A 102 0.77 -9.91 9.11
CA GLU A 102 0.52 -11.32 8.88
C GLU A 102 -0.83 -11.54 8.17
N PRO A 103 -1.95 -10.90 8.59
CA PRO A 103 -3.21 -10.98 7.85
C PRO A 103 -3.16 -10.35 6.45
N ILE A 104 -2.33 -9.32 6.25
CA ILE A 104 -2.09 -8.72 4.93
C ILE A 104 -1.44 -9.76 4.02
N LEU A 105 -0.40 -10.43 4.50
CA LEU A 105 0.29 -11.46 3.73
C LEU A 105 -0.63 -12.63 3.37
N GLU A 106 -1.46 -13.07 4.31
CA GLU A 106 -2.46 -14.12 4.06
C GLU A 106 -3.45 -13.69 2.98
N TRP A 107 -3.95 -12.45 3.07
CA TRP A 107 -4.86 -11.91 2.08
C TRP A 107 -4.21 -11.84 0.70
N LEU A 108 -2.99 -11.30 0.59
CA LEU A 108 -2.26 -11.20 -0.67
C LEU A 108 -1.99 -12.59 -1.26
N SER A 109 -1.56 -13.56 -0.45
CA SER A 109 -1.29 -14.93 -0.90
C SER A 109 -2.52 -15.62 -1.50
N LYS A 110 -3.72 -15.31 -1.00
CA LYS A 110 -4.99 -15.89 -1.46
C LYS A 110 -5.59 -15.16 -2.67
N ASN A 111 -5.28 -13.89 -2.85
CA ASN A 111 -5.99 -13.02 -3.79
C ASN A 111 -5.15 -12.56 -4.98
N LEU A 112 -3.81 -12.65 -4.91
CA LEU A 112 -2.95 -12.20 -6.00
C LEU A 112 -2.95 -13.14 -7.20
N THR A 113 -2.85 -12.54 -8.37
CA THR A 113 -2.79 -13.15 -9.69
C THR A 113 -1.67 -12.52 -10.50
N ASP A 114 -1.32 -13.10 -11.63
CA ASP A 114 -0.32 -12.57 -12.57
C ASP A 114 -0.72 -11.23 -13.23
N LYS A 115 -1.99 -10.84 -13.10
CA LYS A 115 -2.55 -9.57 -13.62
C LYS A 115 -2.58 -8.44 -12.60
N ASP A 116 -1.91 -8.61 -11.46
CA ASP A 116 -1.88 -7.61 -10.39
C ASP A 116 -0.60 -6.79 -10.38
N ALA A 117 -0.76 -5.51 -10.05
CA ALA A 117 0.32 -4.61 -9.65
C ALA A 117 0.08 -4.18 -8.19
N VAL A 118 1.06 -4.41 -7.33
CA VAL A 118 0.96 -4.18 -5.89
C VAL A 118 2.00 -3.16 -5.46
N LEU A 119 1.56 -2.05 -4.88
CA LEU A 119 2.44 -1.12 -4.18
C LEU A 119 2.50 -1.49 -2.70
N ILE A 120 3.70 -1.65 -2.14
CA ILE A 120 3.92 -1.84 -0.71
C ILE A 120 4.75 -0.67 -0.20
N LYS A 121 4.17 0.15 0.69
CA LYS A 121 4.83 1.36 1.17
C LYS A 121 4.35 1.76 2.56
N GLY A 122 5.27 2.15 3.42
CA GLY A 122 4.99 2.62 4.77
C GLY A 122 6.30 2.90 5.50
N SER A 123 6.20 3.47 6.70
CA SER A 123 7.38 3.79 7.50
C SER A 123 8.19 2.52 7.83
N HIS A 124 9.51 2.68 7.91
CA HIS A 124 10.43 1.56 8.17
C HIS A 124 10.11 0.80 9.46
N GLY A 125 9.60 1.51 10.49
CA GLY A 125 9.22 0.93 11.78
C GLY A 125 8.14 -0.16 11.69
N LEU A 126 7.30 -0.14 10.65
CA LEU A 126 6.26 -1.16 10.43
C LEU A 126 6.78 -2.46 9.82
N ARG A 127 8.05 -2.50 9.43
CA ARG A 127 8.70 -3.71 8.88
C ARG A 127 7.93 -4.35 7.71
N MET A 128 7.35 -3.50 6.87
CA MET A 128 6.61 -3.93 5.67
C MET A 128 7.49 -4.62 4.63
N ASP A 129 8.83 -4.49 4.75
CA ASP A 129 9.83 -5.27 4.01
C ASP A 129 9.59 -6.79 4.12
N ARG A 130 9.02 -7.23 5.25
CA ARG A 130 8.66 -8.64 5.47
C ARG A 130 7.54 -9.12 4.56
N ILE A 131 6.61 -8.24 4.19
CA ILE A 131 5.51 -8.56 3.27
C ILE A 131 6.09 -8.83 1.88
N THR A 132 6.95 -7.94 1.38
CA THR A 132 7.64 -8.11 0.10
C THR A 132 8.46 -9.40 0.09
N ALA A 133 9.33 -9.60 1.10
CA ALA A 133 10.22 -10.74 1.17
C ALA A 133 9.48 -12.10 1.21
N ALA A 134 8.26 -12.13 1.76
CA ALA A 134 7.43 -13.33 1.79
C ALA A 134 6.74 -13.62 0.43
N LEU A 135 6.45 -12.57 -0.34
CA LEU A 135 5.80 -12.68 -1.65
C LEU A 135 6.79 -12.96 -2.78
N GLU A 136 8.03 -12.49 -2.64
CA GLU A 136 9.10 -12.68 -3.62
C GLU A 136 9.41 -14.16 -3.89
N VAL A 137 9.66 -14.48 -5.15
CA VAL A 137 10.31 -15.72 -5.54
C VAL A 137 11.79 -15.56 -5.23
N LYS A 138 12.31 -16.29 -4.23
CA LYS A 138 13.76 -16.47 -4.13
C LYS A 138 14.21 -17.27 -5.35
N SER A 139 15.00 -16.63 -6.20
CA SER A 139 15.74 -17.30 -7.28
C SER A 139 16.78 -18.26 -6.70
#